data_AF-A0AB33KTL8-F1
#
_entry.id   AF-A0AB33KTL8-F1
#
_cell.length_a   1.000
_cell.length_b   1.000
_cell.length_c   1.000
_cell.angle_alpha   90.00
_cell.angle_beta   90.00
_cell.angle_gamma   90.00
#
_symmetry.space_group_name_H-M   'P 1'
#
loop_
_entity.id
_entity.type
_entity.pdbx_description
1 polymer ?
#
loop_
_entity_poly.entity_id
_entity_poly.type
_entity_poly.pdbx_seq_one_letter_code
_entity_poly.pdbx_strand_id
1 'polypeptide(L)'
;MRKITLILLIFSSYTSFACSCSQLRLTNTLSGIEFVGIIKFTSLKKIEKFEGIYKAEYKVKEQFIGNENAELFIESQEGSSCGFLPELNSEYFIFAYQNELGFLATSFCLARNIPNKEILSILREITQKRIYQQTTRNIRQLTKEKLNSNLFEQNINGAFIYEAILDSNFKVKRIKPFNLNARKNFNEKIKQELNNKFEYKRMNEDLKMKEKNFKIFIILNWNKNYEGKLVVEPTKV
;
A
#
# COMPACT_ATOMS: atom_id res chain seq x y z
N MET A 1 -0.26 -7.76 51.30
CA MET A 1 0.65 -7.86 50.14
C MET A 1 -0.03 -8.38 48.87
N ARG A 2 -0.74 -9.52 48.90
CA ARG A 2 -1.41 -10.12 47.71
C ARG A 2 -2.37 -9.20 46.93
N LYS A 3 -3.02 -8.23 47.60
CA LYS A 3 -3.92 -7.24 46.96
C LYS A 3 -3.16 -6.10 46.26
N ILE A 4 -1.95 -5.74 46.72
CA ILE A 4 -1.15 -4.65 46.13
C ILE A 4 -0.48 -5.12 44.83
N THR A 5 -0.02 -6.37 44.78
CA THR A 5 0.49 -7.00 43.55
C THR A 5 -0.57 -7.11 42.46
N LEU A 6 -1.82 -7.38 42.83
CA LEU A 6 -2.94 -7.46 41.89
C LEU A 6 -3.24 -6.09 41.25
N ILE A 7 -3.18 -5.02 42.03
CA ILE A 7 -3.43 -3.64 41.57
C ILE A 7 -2.31 -3.20 40.61
N LEU A 8 -1.04 -3.51 40.92
CA LEU A 8 0.10 -3.23 40.04
C LEU A 8 0.02 -3.95 38.68
N LEU A 9 -0.47 -5.20 38.66
CA LEU A 9 -0.69 -5.96 37.42
C LEU A 9 -1.82 -5.40 36.54
N ILE A 10 -2.84 -4.80 37.15
CA ILE A 10 -3.95 -4.18 36.41
C ILE A 10 -3.48 -2.86 35.79
N PHE A 11 -2.65 -2.07 36.48
CA PHE A 11 -2.11 -0.83 35.93
C PHE A 11 -1.04 -1.03 34.84
N SER A 12 -0.30 -2.14 34.84
CA SER A 12 0.68 -2.44 33.78
C SER A 12 0.05 -2.92 32.47
N SER A 13 -1.21 -3.36 32.47
CA SER A 13 -1.90 -3.76 31.24
C SER A 13 -2.29 -2.59 30.32
N TYR A 14 -2.36 -1.35 30.82
CA TYR A 14 -2.74 -0.18 30.02
C TYR A 14 -1.67 0.27 29.01
N THR A 15 -0.45 -0.25 29.10
CA THR A 15 0.66 0.07 28.18
C THR A 15 0.92 -1.02 27.14
N SER A 16 0.04 -2.02 27.06
CA SER A 16 0.13 -3.08 26.05
C SER A 16 -0.42 -2.59 24.72
N PHE A 17 0.42 -1.91 23.93
CA PHE A 17 0.06 -1.54 22.57
C PHE A 17 0.20 -2.75 21.65
N ALA A 18 -0.92 -3.31 21.21
CA ALA A 18 -0.94 -4.30 20.15
C ALA A 18 -0.55 -3.66 18.82
N CYS A 19 0.17 -4.42 17.98
CA CYS A 19 0.50 -3.98 16.63
C CYS A 19 -0.78 -3.67 15.86
N SER A 20 -0.88 -2.45 15.32
CA SER A 20 -2.00 -2.07 14.45
C SER A 20 -1.46 -1.65 13.09
N CYS A 21 -1.81 -2.43 12.07
CA CYS A 21 -1.43 -2.14 10.70
C CYS A 21 -2.55 -1.39 10.01
N SER A 22 -2.25 -0.22 9.44
CA SER A 22 -3.20 0.44 8.55
C SER A 22 -3.34 -0.34 7.24
N GLN A 23 -4.52 -0.30 6.63
CA GLN A 23 -4.72 -0.90 5.32
C GLN A 23 -3.94 -0.12 4.26
N LEU A 24 -3.23 -0.81 3.36
CA LEU A 24 -2.38 -0.16 2.38
C LEU A 24 -3.24 0.27 1.19
N ARG A 25 -3.24 1.55 0.89
CA ARG A 25 -3.84 2.05 -0.35
C ARG A 25 -2.85 1.82 -1.48
N LEU A 26 -3.29 1.14 -2.53
CA LEU A 26 -2.44 0.76 -3.65
C LEU A 26 -1.74 1.98 -4.29
N THR A 27 -2.43 3.11 -4.43
CA THR A 27 -1.84 4.34 -4.97
C THR A 27 -0.70 4.90 -4.12
N ASN A 28 -0.80 4.80 -2.78
CA ASN A 28 0.26 5.26 -1.87
C ASN A 28 1.45 4.29 -1.90
N THR A 29 1.16 3.00 -2.02
CA THR A 29 2.16 1.97 -2.25
C THR A 29 2.98 2.27 -3.50
N LEU A 30 2.33 2.60 -4.63
CA LEU A 30 3.02 2.95 -5.87
C LEU A 30 3.98 4.14 -5.71
N SER A 31 3.73 5.05 -4.77
CA SER A 31 4.56 6.24 -4.55
C SER A 31 5.78 6.01 -3.66
N GLY A 32 5.83 4.93 -2.86
CA GLY A 32 6.84 4.78 -1.80
C GLY A 32 7.44 3.39 -1.62
N ILE A 33 6.96 2.38 -2.34
CA ILE A 33 7.45 1.01 -2.24
C ILE A 33 8.31 0.66 -3.45
N GLU A 34 9.33 -0.15 -3.22
CA GLU A 34 10.33 -0.52 -4.22
C GLU A 34 10.15 -1.94 -4.74
N PHE A 35 9.49 -2.80 -3.98
CA PHE A 35 9.16 -4.17 -4.39
C PHE A 35 7.77 -4.59 -3.94
N VAL A 36 7.04 -5.25 -4.84
CA VAL A 36 5.75 -5.89 -4.54
C VAL A 36 5.68 -7.21 -5.28
N GLY A 37 5.41 -8.29 -4.56
CA GLY A 37 5.33 -9.63 -5.15
C GLY A 37 4.76 -10.68 -4.22
N ILE A 38 4.35 -11.79 -4.80
CA ILE A 38 4.09 -13.05 -4.10
C ILE A 38 5.40 -13.83 -4.10
N ILE A 39 5.93 -14.07 -2.91
CA ILE A 39 7.21 -14.76 -2.73
C ILE A 39 7.05 -15.92 -1.75
N LYS A 40 8.04 -16.80 -1.74
CA LYS A 40 8.20 -17.88 -0.77
C LYS A 40 9.56 -17.76 -0.13
N PHE A 41 9.61 -17.52 1.17
CA PHE A 41 10.87 -17.46 1.92
C PHE A 41 11.49 -18.85 2.01
N THR A 42 12.79 -18.99 1.72
CA THR A 42 13.51 -20.27 1.75
C THR A 42 14.50 -20.36 2.88
N SER A 43 15.10 -19.24 3.28
CA SER A 43 15.98 -19.17 4.44
C SER A 43 16.02 -17.76 5.02
N LEU A 44 16.39 -17.66 6.29
CA LEU A 44 16.60 -16.39 7.00
C LEU A 44 17.95 -16.46 7.71
N LYS A 45 18.77 -15.43 7.55
CA LYS A 45 20.04 -15.28 8.26
C LYS A 45 20.04 -13.99 9.06
N LYS A 46 20.13 -14.09 10.39
CA LYS A 46 20.25 -12.93 11.27
C LYS A 46 21.52 -12.13 10.93
N ILE A 47 21.40 -10.81 10.92
CA ILE A 47 22.56 -9.93 10.76
C ILE A 47 22.98 -9.46 12.15
N GLU A 48 24.06 -10.03 12.69
CA GLU A 48 24.48 -9.80 14.08
C GLU A 48 24.66 -8.32 14.44
N LYS A 49 25.10 -7.51 13.48
CA LYS A 49 25.30 -6.06 13.67
C LYS A 49 24.00 -5.28 13.90
N PHE A 50 22.85 -5.81 13.46
CA PHE A 50 21.57 -5.11 13.50
C PHE A 50 20.52 -5.96 14.20
N GLU A 51 20.07 -5.48 15.36
CA GLU A 51 19.04 -6.15 16.13
C GLU A 51 17.74 -6.31 15.34
N GLY A 52 17.18 -7.51 15.35
CA GLY A 52 15.92 -7.82 14.67
C GLY A 52 15.94 -7.73 13.14
N ILE A 53 17.12 -7.63 12.50
CA ILE A 53 17.24 -7.65 11.04
C ILE A 53 17.73 -9.01 10.54
N TYR A 54 17.02 -9.54 9.55
CA TYR A 54 17.33 -10.81 8.89
C TYR A 54 17.49 -10.61 7.39
N LYS A 55 18.56 -11.13 6.82
CA LYS A 55 18.67 -11.32 5.37
C LYS A 55 17.81 -12.52 4.97
N ALA A 56 16.95 -12.34 3.98
CA ALA A 56 16.07 -13.38 3.48
C ALA A 56 16.52 -13.91 2.12
N GLU A 57 16.53 -15.23 1.97
CA GLU A 57 16.49 -15.86 0.66
C GLU A 57 15.04 -16.22 0.34
N TYR A 58 14.66 -16.04 -0.93
CA TYR A 58 13.28 -16.24 -1.36
C TYR A 58 13.19 -16.67 -2.81
N LYS A 59 12.03 -17.24 -3.17
CA LYS A 59 11.64 -17.52 -4.55
C LYS A 59 10.46 -16.65 -4.92
N VAL A 60 10.55 -15.96 -6.05
CA VAL A 60 9.46 -15.17 -6.61
C VAL A 60 8.48 -16.10 -7.33
N LYS A 61 7.20 -16.05 -6.94
CA LYS A 61 6.12 -16.73 -7.67
C LYS A 61 5.48 -15.80 -8.68
N GLU A 62 5.21 -14.57 -8.27
CA GLU A 62 4.69 -13.53 -9.14
C GLU A 62 5.18 -12.16 -8.67
N GLN A 63 5.63 -11.32 -9.59
CA GLN A 63 6.14 -10.00 -9.29
C GLN A 63 5.28 -8.92 -9.95
N PHE A 64 4.97 -7.87 -9.19
CA PHE A 64 4.23 -6.73 -9.69
C PHE A 64 5.11 -5.47 -9.82
N ILE A 65 6.04 -5.27 -8.88
CA ILE A 65 6.92 -4.09 -8.80
C ILE A 65 8.32 -4.52 -8.33
N GLY A 66 9.36 -3.83 -8.81
CA GLY A 66 10.75 -3.96 -8.33
C GLY A 66 11.65 -4.82 -9.21
N ASN A 67 12.75 -5.32 -8.63
CA ASN A 67 13.65 -6.30 -9.25
C ASN A 67 13.47 -7.67 -8.58
N GLU A 68 13.35 -8.74 -9.37
CA GLU A 68 13.18 -10.12 -8.89
C GLU A 68 14.39 -10.65 -8.09
N ASN A 69 15.58 -10.10 -8.34
CA ASN A 69 16.83 -10.52 -7.69
C ASN A 69 17.27 -9.56 -6.59
N ALA A 70 16.37 -8.71 -6.09
CA ALA A 70 16.71 -7.74 -5.05
C ALA A 70 17.05 -8.46 -3.73
N GLU A 71 18.08 -8.01 -3.03
CA GLU A 71 18.35 -8.50 -1.68
C GLU A 71 17.25 -8.00 -0.74
N LEU A 72 16.51 -8.94 -0.15
CA LEU A 72 15.39 -8.63 0.73
C LEU A 72 15.78 -8.88 2.19
N PHE A 73 15.37 -7.95 3.05
CA PHE A 73 15.58 -8.02 4.48
C PHE A 73 14.24 -8.02 5.23
N ILE A 74 14.26 -8.56 6.44
CA ILE A 74 13.11 -8.57 7.34
C ILE A 74 13.46 -7.77 8.58
N GLU A 75 12.64 -6.75 8.84
CA GLU A 75 12.62 -6.01 10.09
C GLU A 75 11.63 -6.69 11.02
N SER A 76 12.15 -7.58 11.86
CA SER A 76 11.31 -8.46 12.67
C SER A 76 10.69 -7.75 13.86
N GLN A 77 11.24 -6.64 14.37
CA GLN A 77 10.78 -6.02 15.64
C GLN A 77 10.63 -7.07 16.77
N GLU A 78 11.66 -7.90 16.97
CA GLU A 78 11.66 -9.02 17.92
C GLU A 78 11.24 -8.58 19.33
N GLY A 79 10.51 -9.46 20.03
CA GLY A 79 10.02 -9.17 21.39
C GLY A 79 8.82 -8.23 21.46
N SER A 80 8.33 -7.72 20.32
CA SER A 80 7.12 -6.89 20.25
C SER A 80 5.94 -7.65 19.64
N SER A 81 4.74 -7.06 19.76
CA SER A 81 3.53 -7.54 19.08
C SER A 81 3.57 -7.34 17.56
N CYS A 82 4.52 -6.55 17.04
CA CYS A 82 4.83 -6.40 15.61
C CYS A 82 5.94 -7.35 15.14
N GLY A 83 6.26 -8.36 15.95
CA GLY A 83 7.16 -9.45 15.62
C GLY A 83 6.85 -10.10 14.27
N PHE A 84 7.79 -10.13 13.32
CA PHE A 84 7.62 -10.88 12.08
C PHE A 84 8.85 -11.70 11.70
N LEU A 85 8.68 -13.02 11.80
CA LEU A 85 9.56 -14.02 11.21
C LEU A 85 8.68 -14.94 10.35
N PRO A 86 8.81 -14.89 9.01
CA PRO A 86 7.96 -15.70 8.14
C PRO A 86 8.24 -17.18 8.33
N GLU A 87 7.19 -17.97 8.20
CA GLU A 87 7.32 -19.41 8.08
C GLU A 87 8.06 -19.73 6.76
N LEU A 88 9.11 -20.53 6.88
CA LEU A 88 9.84 -20.97 5.70
C LEU A 88 8.92 -21.83 4.84
N ASN A 89 9.09 -21.66 3.54
CA ASN A 89 8.34 -22.33 2.49
C ASN A 89 6.86 -21.98 2.34
N SER A 90 6.35 -21.02 3.12
CA SER A 90 5.02 -20.44 2.96
C SER A 90 5.02 -19.25 1.98
N GLU A 91 3.91 -19.06 1.27
CA GLU A 91 3.75 -17.96 0.31
C GLU A 91 3.22 -16.71 1.01
N TYR A 92 3.85 -15.58 0.73
CA TYR A 92 3.47 -14.27 1.25
C TYR A 92 3.35 -13.27 0.12
N PHE A 93 2.33 -12.42 0.20
CA PHE A 93 2.27 -11.20 -0.59
C PHE A 93 2.98 -10.09 0.18
N ILE A 94 4.12 -9.65 -0.32
CA ILE A 94 4.98 -8.70 0.37
C ILE A 94 5.02 -7.35 -0.32
N PHE A 95 5.17 -6.34 0.52
CA PHE A 95 5.63 -5.01 0.16
C PHE A 95 7.00 -4.81 0.77
N ALA A 96 7.94 -4.22 0.03
CA ALA A 96 9.24 -3.83 0.58
C ALA A 96 9.65 -2.42 0.17
N TYR A 97 10.21 -1.70 1.13
CA TYR A 97 10.65 -0.32 1.01
C TYR A 97 12.13 -0.22 1.34
N GLN A 98 12.79 0.82 0.88
CA GLN A 98 14.14 1.11 1.33
C GLN A 98 14.07 1.77 2.71
N ASN A 99 14.62 1.10 3.71
CA ASN A 99 14.69 1.64 5.06
C ASN A 99 15.83 2.66 5.22
N GLU A 100 15.95 3.24 6.41
CA GLU A 100 16.97 4.27 6.71
C GLU A 100 18.41 3.74 6.62
N LEU A 101 18.61 2.42 6.76
CA LEU A 101 19.90 1.75 6.60
C LEU A 101 20.22 1.45 5.12
N GLY A 102 19.32 1.77 4.20
CA GLY A 102 19.45 1.50 2.77
C GLY A 102 19.06 0.08 2.35
N PHE A 103 18.57 -0.76 3.28
CA PHE A 103 18.10 -2.10 2.97
C PHE A 103 16.69 -2.08 2.38
N LEU A 104 16.47 -2.91 1.36
CA LEU A 104 15.13 -3.22 0.89
C LEU A 104 14.48 -4.18 1.90
N ALA A 105 13.58 -3.66 2.73
CA ALA A 105 13.05 -4.37 3.88
C ALA A 105 11.53 -4.54 3.82
N THR A 106 11.06 -5.67 4.34
CA THR A 106 9.66 -5.91 4.69
C THR A 106 9.52 -6.13 6.19
N SER A 107 8.29 -6.06 6.69
CA SER A 107 7.96 -6.17 8.10
C SER A 107 6.53 -6.71 8.28
N PHE A 108 6.09 -6.89 9.52
CA PHE A 108 4.79 -7.47 9.86
C PHE A 108 3.61 -6.85 9.07
N CYS A 109 3.51 -5.53 8.99
CA CYS A 109 2.40 -4.86 8.31
C CYS A 109 2.46 -4.91 6.78
N LEU A 110 3.62 -5.29 6.25
CA LEU A 110 3.95 -5.30 4.84
C LEU A 110 4.00 -6.71 4.24
N ALA A 111 4.05 -7.75 5.08
CA ALA A 111 3.86 -9.14 4.67
C ALA A 111 2.43 -9.58 4.96
N ARG A 112 1.71 -10.03 3.94
CA ARG A 112 0.27 -10.31 4.01
C ARG A 112 -0.08 -11.63 3.35
N ASN A 113 -1.30 -12.08 3.61
CA ASN A 113 -1.92 -13.16 2.84
C ASN A 113 -2.07 -12.76 1.37
N ILE A 114 -2.08 -13.77 0.50
CA ILE A 114 -2.26 -13.57 -0.94
C ILE A 114 -3.62 -12.89 -1.18
N PRO A 115 -3.67 -11.77 -1.93
CA PRO A 115 -4.90 -11.10 -2.27
C PRO A 115 -5.86 -11.97 -3.08
N ASN A 116 -7.14 -11.60 -3.08
CA ASN A 116 -8.13 -12.26 -3.93
C ASN A 116 -7.86 -12.03 -5.43
N LYS A 117 -8.54 -12.78 -6.29
CA LYS A 117 -8.37 -12.73 -7.75
C LYS A 117 -8.62 -11.34 -8.34
N GLU A 118 -9.53 -10.57 -7.78
CA GLU A 118 -9.86 -9.21 -8.25
C GLU A 118 -8.68 -8.26 -8.05
N ILE A 119 -8.13 -8.22 -6.83
CA ILE A 119 -6.95 -7.41 -6.52
C ILE A 119 -5.75 -7.85 -7.34
N LEU A 120 -5.52 -9.16 -7.51
CA LEU A 120 -4.45 -9.66 -8.37
C LEU A 120 -4.61 -9.22 -9.82
N SER A 121 -5.84 -9.22 -10.35
CA SER A 121 -6.11 -8.71 -11.69
C SER A 121 -5.79 -7.22 -11.83
N ILE A 122 -6.12 -6.41 -10.81
CA ILE A 122 -5.80 -4.98 -10.80
C ILE A 122 -4.28 -4.76 -10.75
N LEU A 123 -3.57 -5.51 -9.90
CA LEU A 123 -2.10 -5.46 -9.82
C LEU A 123 -1.45 -5.82 -11.16
N ARG A 124 -1.90 -6.88 -11.83
CA ARG A 124 -1.43 -7.26 -13.17
C ARG A 124 -1.68 -6.17 -14.20
N GLU A 125 -2.85 -5.52 -14.18
CA GLU A 125 -3.15 -4.40 -15.09
C GLU A 125 -2.19 -3.23 -14.85
N ILE A 126 -1.92 -2.88 -13.59
CA ILE A 126 -0.99 -1.82 -13.19
C ILE A 126 0.44 -2.14 -13.68
N THR A 127 0.90 -3.37 -13.47
CA THR A 127 2.22 -3.83 -13.92
C THR A 127 2.33 -3.81 -15.43
N GLN A 128 1.36 -4.39 -16.15
CA GLN A 128 1.36 -4.43 -17.61
C GLN A 128 1.37 -3.02 -18.23
N LYS A 129 0.60 -2.09 -17.65
CA LYS A 129 0.52 -0.70 -18.11
C LYS A 129 1.67 0.18 -17.59
N ARG A 130 2.62 -0.39 -16.84
CA ARG A 130 3.77 0.32 -16.24
C ARG A 130 3.35 1.58 -15.47
N ILE A 131 2.25 1.49 -14.72
CA ILE A 131 1.70 2.63 -13.97
C ILE A 131 2.69 3.07 -12.88
N TYR A 132 3.34 2.12 -12.23
CA TYR A 132 4.35 2.38 -11.20
C TYR A 132 5.47 3.30 -11.72
N GLN A 133 6.07 2.97 -12.87
CA GLN A 133 7.18 3.75 -13.45
C GLN A 133 6.76 5.16 -13.92
N GLN A 134 5.46 5.37 -14.16
CA GLN A 134 4.89 6.65 -14.55
C GLN A 134 4.47 7.51 -13.35
N THR A 135 4.34 6.91 -12.16
CA THR A 135 3.88 7.58 -10.96
C THR A 135 5.03 8.35 -10.33
N THR A 136 4.83 9.63 -10.07
CA THR A 136 5.75 10.43 -9.27
C THR A 136 5.81 9.89 -7.84
N ARG A 137 7.02 9.56 -7.38
CA ARG A 137 7.27 9.05 -6.02
C ARG A 137 7.06 10.13 -4.96
N ASN A 138 7.00 9.70 -3.70
CA ASN A 138 6.92 10.58 -2.51
C ASN A 138 5.61 11.39 -2.39
N ILE A 139 4.51 10.93 -3.01
CA ILE A 139 3.19 11.58 -2.92
C ILE A 139 2.18 10.66 -2.25
N ARG A 140 1.56 11.16 -1.18
CA ARG A 140 0.48 10.53 -0.45
C ARG A 140 -0.87 11.02 -0.96
N GLN A 141 -1.73 10.10 -1.36
CA GLN A 141 -3.13 10.35 -1.69
C GLN A 141 -4.02 10.10 -0.45
N LEU A 142 -4.77 11.12 -0.07
CA LEU A 142 -5.78 11.09 0.99
C LEU A 142 -7.18 11.18 0.37
N THR A 143 -8.18 10.67 1.08
CA THR A 143 -9.58 10.79 0.70
C THR A 143 -10.30 11.54 1.80
N LYS A 144 -10.85 12.73 1.49
CA LYS A 144 -11.51 13.60 2.47
C LYS A 144 -12.85 13.03 2.92
N GLU A 145 -13.60 12.48 1.97
CA GLU A 145 -14.95 11.95 2.18
C GLU A 145 -15.20 10.74 1.27
N LYS A 146 -16.21 9.93 1.59
CA LYS A 146 -16.61 8.80 0.75
C LYS A 146 -17.04 9.28 -0.64
N LEU A 147 -16.71 8.49 -1.65
CA LEU A 147 -17.13 8.75 -3.02
C LEU A 147 -18.63 8.45 -3.17
N ASN A 148 -19.32 9.30 -3.93
CA ASN A 148 -20.69 9.03 -4.36
C ASN A 148 -20.70 7.87 -5.37
N SER A 149 -20.98 6.67 -4.87
CA SER A 149 -20.95 5.44 -5.67
C SER A 149 -22.02 5.41 -6.77
N ASN A 150 -23.08 6.22 -6.67
CA ASN A 150 -24.11 6.32 -7.71
C ASN A 150 -23.63 7.01 -9.00
N LEU A 151 -22.47 7.67 -8.95
CA LEU A 151 -21.85 8.26 -10.14
C LEU A 151 -21.09 7.22 -10.98
N PHE A 152 -20.97 5.98 -10.51
CA PHE A 152 -20.16 4.97 -11.17
C PHE A 152 -21.00 3.81 -11.72
N GLU A 153 -20.62 3.34 -12.90
CA GLU A 153 -21.18 2.13 -13.49
C GLU A 153 -20.94 0.92 -12.57
N GLN A 154 -22.01 0.20 -12.27
CA GLN A 154 -21.97 -1.00 -11.42
C GLN A 154 -21.58 -2.25 -12.23
N ASN A 155 -21.18 -3.31 -11.53
CA ASN A 155 -20.90 -4.63 -12.11
C ASN A 155 -19.81 -4.66 -13.20
N ILE A 156 -18.86 -3.73 -13.14
CA ILE A 156 -17.66 -3.79 -13.96
C ILE A 156 -16.66 -4.80 -13.39
N ASN A 157 -15.94 -5.50 -14.26
CA ASN A 157 -14.79 -6.29 -13.84
C ASN A 157 -13.55 -5.40 -13.79
N GLY A 158 -12.84 -5.40 -12.66
CA GLY A 158 -11.58 -4.68 -12.46
C GLY A 158 -11.75 -3.27 -11.88
N ALA A 159 -10.77 -2.41 -12.13
CA ALA A 159 -10.70 -1.08 -11.53
C ALA A 159 -11.13 0.04 -12.50
N PHE A 160 -11.52 1.18 -11.95
CA PHE A 160 -11.44 2.47 -12.62
C PHE A 160 -10.08 3.08 -12.35
N ILE A 161 -9.31 3.38 -13.41
CA ILE A 161 -7.99 4.00 -13.29
C ILE A 161 -8.02 5.37 -13.95
N TYR A 162 -7.70 6.41 -13.18
CA TYR A 162 -7.58 7.79 -13.66
C TYR A 162 -6.14 8.28 -13.48
N GLU A 163 -5.62 9.02 -14.46
CA GLU A 163 -4.36 9.76 -14.33
C GLU A 163 -4.68 11.18 -13.86
N ALA A 164 -4.02 11.64 -12.80
CA ALA A 164 -4.09 13.02 -12.35
C ALA A 164 -2.72 13.69 -12.48
N ILE A 165 -2.72 14.92 -12.99
CA ILE A 165 -1.55 15.80 -13.02
C ILE A 165 -1.73 16.85 -11.93
N LEU A 166 -0.79 16.88 -10.99
CA LEU A 166 -0.73 17.85 -9.91
C LEU A 166 0.25 18.98 -10.26
N ASP A 167 0.03 20.16 -9.71
CA ASP A 167 1.01 21.23 -9.70
C ASP A 167 2.04 21.07 -8.56
N SER A 168 2.99 22.00 -8.49
CA SER A 168 4.03 22.03 -7.44
C SER A 168 3.48 22.18 -6.02
N ASN A 169 2.23 22.61 -5.87
CA ASN A 169 1.51 22.73 -4.60
C ASN A 169 0.61 21.50 -4.33
N PHE A 170 0.79 20.42 -5.10
CA PHE A 170 -0.01 19.19 -5.04
C PHE A 170 -1.51 19.39 -5.34
N LYS A 171 -1.89 20.51 -5.96
CA LYS A 171 -3.26 20.74 -6.42
C LYS A 171 -3.46 20.09 -7.78
N VAL A 172 -4.62 19.49 -7.98
CA VAL A 172 -4.95 18.84 -9.24
C VAL A 172 -5.15 19.89 -10.34
N LYS A 173 -4.33 19.80 -11.39
CA LYS A 173 -4.48 20.58 -12.63
C LYS A 173 -5.40 19.88 -13.62
N ARG A 174 -5.31 18.56 -13.71
CA ARG A 174 -6.07 17.77 -14.69
C ARG A 174 -6.27 16.34 -14.21
N ILE A 175 -7.45 15.80 -14.46
CA ILE A 175 -7.76 14.36 -14.34
C ILE A 175 -8.24 13.87 -15.70
N LYS A 176 -7.75 12.71 -16.13
CA LYS A 176 -8.22 12.02 -17.34
C LYS A 176 -8.38 10.52 -17.09
N PRO A 177 -9.32 9.85 -17.76
CA PRO A 177 -9.46 8.41 -17.66
C PRO A 177 -8.27 7.69 -18.31
N PHE A 178 -7.76 6.66 -17.66
CA PHE A 178 -6.59 5.92 -18.13
C PHE A 178 -6.97 4.59 -18.79
N ASN A 179 -7.80 3.76 -18.11
CA ASN A 179 -8.25 2.47 -18.60
C ASN A 179 -9.68 2.50 -19.20
N LEU A 180 -10.13 1.38 -19.77
CA LEU A 180 -11.41 1.29 -20.48
C LEU A 180 -12.61 1.59 -19.58
N ASN A 181 -12.64 1.01 -18.38
CA ASN A 181 -13.70 1.23 -17.40
C ASN A 181 -13.81 2.71 -17.03
N ALA A 182 -12.67 3.37 -16.78
CA ALA A 182 -12.66 4.81 -16.52
C ALA A 182 -13.16 5.59 -17.74
N ARG A 183 -12.74 5.25 -18.97
CA ARG A 183 -13.12 6.00 -20.19
C ARG A 183 -14.62 5.94 -20.47
N LYS A 184 -15.24 4.77 -20.33
CA LYS A 184 -16.68 4.58 -20.57
C LYS A 184 -17.54 5.41 -19.61
N ASN A 185 -17.08 5.57 -18.39
CA ASN A 185 -17.85 6.20 -17.31
C ASN A 185 -17.50 7.70 -17.11
N PHE A 186 -16.35 8.17 -17.61
CA PHE A 186 -15.84 9.51 -17.30
C PHE A 186 -16.70 10.64 -17.87
N ASN A 187 -17.16 11.51 -16.98
CA ASN A 187 -17.91 12.72 -17.30
C ASN A 187 -17.55 13.84 -16.30
N GLU A 188 -18.10 15.04 -16.47
CA GLU A 188 -17.79 16.18 -15.59
C GLU A 188 -18.20 15.95 -14.12
N LYS A 189 -19.25 15.18 -13.84
CA LYS A 189 -19.65 14.85 -12.45
C LYS A 189 -18.59 13.98 -11.77
N ILE A 190 -18.09 12.94 -12.45
CA ILE A 190 -17.00 12.11 -11.93
C ILE A 190 -15.74 12.92 -11.76
N LYS A 191 -15.38 13.75 -12.75
CA LYS A 191 -14.20 14.60 -12.66
C LYS A 191 -14.27 15.53 -11.45
N GLN A 192 -15.40 16.18 -11.21
CA GLN A 192 -15.64 17.02 -10.02
C GLN A 192 -15.55 16.21 -8.72
N GLU A 193 -16.18 15.03 -8.67
CA GLU A 193 -16.13 14.13 -7.51
C GLU A 193 -14.67 13.77 -7.16
N LEU A 194 -13.89 13.34 -8.15
CA LEU A 194 -12.48 13.00 -7.94
C LEU A 194 -11.67 14.24 -7.50
N ASN A 195 -11.92 15.42 -8.08
CA ASN A 195 -11.21 16.63 -7.73
C ASN A 195 -11.47 17.09 -6.28
N ASN A 196 -12.72 16.93 -5.83
CA ASN A 196 -13.16 17.41 -4.53
C ASN A 196 -12.78 16.46 -3.39
N LYS A 197 -12.79 15.14 -3.67
CA LYS A 197 -12.65 14.10 -2.64
C LYS A 197 -11.21 13.65 -2.42
N PHE A 198 -10.30 13.89 -3.36
CA PHE A 198 -8.90 13.53 -3.22
C PHE A 198 -8.02 14.73 -2.86
N GLU A 199 -7.11 14.50 -1.91
CA GLU A 199 -6.07 15.44 -1.52
C GLU A 199 -4.71 14.76 -1.64
N TYR A 200 -3.69 15.55 -1.94
CA TYR A 200 -2.34 15.06 -2.14
C TYR A 200 -1.38 15.85 -1.27
N LYS A 201 -0.46 15.12 -0.62
CA LYS A 201 0.59 15.68 0.22
C LYS A 201 1.89 14.94 -0.03
N ARG A 202 3.01 15.53 0.36
CA ARG A 202 4.30 14.84 0.35
C ARG A 202 4.30 13.73 1.41
N MET A 203 4.94 12.59 1.14
CA MET A 203 5.09 11.50 2.12
C MET A 203 6.21 11.80 3.11
N ASN A 204 7.37 12.19 2.61
CA ASN A 204 8.55 12.61 3.37
C ASN A 204 8.87 14.07 3.01
N GLU A 205 8.78 14.96 4.00
CA GLU A 205 8.96 16.40 3.83
C GLU A 205 10.40 16.79 3.44
N ASP A 206 11.39 16.02 3.88
CA ASP A 206 12.82 16.28 3.69
C ASP A 206 13.28 15.98 2.26
N LEU A 207 12.56 15.12 1.54
CA LEU A 207 12.85 14.81 0.14
C LEU A 207 12.42 15.97 -0.77
N LYS A 208 13.41 16.72 -1.25
CA LYS A 208 13.23 17.80 -2.23
C LYS A 208 12.71 17.24 -3.57
N MET A 209 11.53 17.71 -3.98
CA MET A 209 10.96 17.40 -5.30
C MET A 209 11.33 18.48 -6.30
N LYS A 210 11.84 18.09 -7.47
CA LYS A 210 12.32 19.02 -8.51
C LYS A 210 11.32 19.21 -9.64
N GLU A 211 10.28 18.38 -9.74
CA GLU A 211 9.32 18.47 -10.84
C GLU A 211 8.33 19.62 -10.65
N LYS A 212 7.96 20.27 -11.76
CA LYS A 212 6.93 21.32 -11.78
C LYS A 212 5.50 20.78 -11.79
N ASN A 213 5.34 19.54 -12.27
CA ASN A 213 4.08 18.82 -12.27
C ASN A 213 4.35 17.38 -11.84
N PHE A 214 3.43 16.83 -11.05
CA PHE A 214 3.54 15.47 -10.57
C PHE A 214 2.43 14.62 -11.18
N LYS A 215 2.78 13.42 -11.66
CA LYS A 215 1.80 12.48 -12.21
C LYS A 215 1.47 11.45 -11.14
N ILE A 216 0.20 11.30 -10.83
CA ILE A 216 -0.29 10.25 -9.93
C ILE A 216 -1.47 9.52 -10.56
N PHE A 217 -1.83 8.38 -9.99
CA PHE A 217 -2.97 7.59 -10.44
C PHE A 217 -3.97 7.41 -9.30
N ILE A 218 -5.25 7.58 -9.63
CA ILE A 218 -6.36 7.25 -8.75
C ILE A 218 -6.89 5.90 -9.22
N ILE A 219 -6.82 4.89 -8.36
CA ILE A 219 -7.21 3.52 -8.67
C ILE A 219 -8.37 3.17 -7.74
N LEU A 220 -9.55 2.97 -8.32
CA LEU A 220 -10.79 2.69 -7.60
C LEU A 220 -11.32 1.33 -8.01
N ASN A 221 -11.93 0.60 -7.08
CA ASN A 221 -12.69 -0.61 -7.39
C ASN A 221 -13.96 -0.67 -6.54
N TRP A 222 -14.87 -1.57 -6.91
CA TRP A 222 -16.06 -1.85 -6.14
C TRP A 222 -15.71 -2.76 -4.96
N ASN A 223 -16.11 -2.38 -3.75
CA ASN A 223 -15.98 -3.20 -2.55
C ASN A 223 -17.31 -3.26 -1.80
N LYS A 224 -17.45 -4.21 -0.88
CA LYS A 224 -18.55 -4.23 0.09
C LYS A 224 -18.12 -3.53 1.37
N ASN A 225 -18.93 -2.58 1.84
CA ASN A 225 -18.73 -1.98 3.16
C ASN A 225 -19.18 -2.95 4.29
N TYR A 226 -19.09 -2.50 5.56
CA TYR A 226 -19.50 -3.31 6.72
C TYR A 226 -21.00 -3.66 6.74
N GLU A 227 -21.83 -2.94 5.99
CA GLU A 227 -23.27 -3.22 5.80
C GLU A 227 -23.53 -4.14 4.60
N GLY A 228 -22.49 -4.62 3.93
CA GLY A 228 -22.59 -5.42 2.71
C GLY A 228 -22.98 -4.63 1.45
N LYS A 229 -23.13 -3.30 1.54
CA LYS A 229 -23.46 -2.44 0.39
C LYS A 229 -22.25 -2.25 -0.51
N LEU A 230 -22.48 -2.31 -1.82
CA LEU A 230 -21.47 -2.00 -2.81
C LEU A 230 -21.12 -0.51 -2.77
N VAL A 231 -19.84 -0.21 -2.65
CA VAL A 231 -19.28 1.14 -2.65
C VAL A 231 -18.05 1.18 -3.55
N VAL A 232 -17.88 2.29 -4.26
CA VAL A 232 -16.63 2.59 -4.96
C VAL A 232 -15.68 3.25 -4.00
N GLU A 233 -14.49 2.68 -3.85
CA GLU A 233 -13.44 3.24 -3.01
C GLU A 233 -12.05 3.05 -3.62
N PRO A 234 -11.04 3.79 -3.14
CA PRO A 234 -9.66 3.56 -3.53
C PRO A 234 -9.24 2.13 -3.24
N THR A 235 -8.60 1.48 -4.20
CA THR A 235 -8.17 0.09 -4.07
C THR A 235 -7.19 -0.08 -2.93
N LYS A 236 -7.51 -1.04 -2.07
CA LYS A 236 -6.74 -1.39 -0.89
C LYS A 236 -6.19 -2.80 -1.02
N VAL A 237 -5.01 -2.97 -0.47
CA VAL A 237 -4.22 -4.21 -0.42
C VAL A 237 -3.73 -4.43 1.01
#